data_AF-A0A4Y7PTJ6-F1
#
_entry.id   AF-A0A4Y7PTJ6-F1
#
_cell.length_a   1.000
_cell.length_b   1.000
_cell.length_c   1.000
_cell.angle_alpha   90.00
_cell.angle_beta   90.00
_cell.angle_gamma   90.00
#
_symmetry.space_group_name_H-M   'P 1'
#
loop_
_entity.id
_entity.type
_entity.pdbx_description
1 polymer ?
#
loop_
_entity_poly.entity_id
_entity_poly.type
_entity_poly.pdbx_seq_one_letter_code
_entity_poly.pdbx_strand_id
1 'polypeptide(L)' 'MKVTAAGEDSRSSSRPLHSPYTKVSPIIRIPCEITSEIFQHCLSENEFSRPSIKSAPLQISRVCSTWRKLAIRTPRLW' A
#
# COMPACT_ATOMS: atom_id res chain seq x y z
N MET A 1 49.43 16.11 7.43
CA MET A 1 50.47 15.18 6.96
C MET A 1 49.78 14.06 6.19
N LYS A 2 50.03 13.99 4.86
CA LYS A 2 49.96 12.83 3.95
C LYS A 2 48.63 12.08 3.74
N VAL A 3 48.27 11.55 2.57
CA VAL A 3 48.41 11.82 1.12
C VAL A 3 47.52 10.77 0.43
N THR A 4 46.82 11.19 -0.63
CA THR A 4 46.47 10.53 -1.92
C THR A 4 46.55 9.00 -2.15
N ALA A 5 45.51 8.44 -2.81
CA ALA A 5 45.52 7.63 -4.06
C ALA A 5 44.11 7.03 -4.31
N ALA A 6 43.37 7.43 -5.36
CA ALA A 6 43.42 6.95 -6.76
C ALA A 6 42.67 5.61 -6.98
N GLY A 7 41.75 5.61 -7.95
CA GLY A 7 41.05 4.39 -8.39
C GLY A 7 39.73 4.68 -9.10
N GLU A 8 39.77 5.35 -10.25
CA GLU A 8 38.71 5.27 -11.25
C GLU A 8 38.64 3.83 -11.79
N ASP A 9 37.52 3.14 -11.60
CA ASP A 9 37.18 1.98 -12.42
C ASP A 9 35.85 2.25 -13.12
N SER A 10 36.00 2.79 -14.33
CA SER A 10 34.97 2.87 -15.34
C SER A 10 34.62 1.45 -15.80
N ARG A 11 33.59 0.84 -15.20
CA ARG A 11 32.88 -0.27 -15.84
C ARG A 11 31.44 0.17 -16.12
N SER A 12 31.30 0.79 -17.29
CA SER A 12 30.05 1.15 -17.91
C SER A 12 29.17 -0.10 -18.04
N SER A 13 28.09 -0.18 -17.27
CA SER A 13 26.97 -1.08 -17.53
C SER A 13 25.71 -0.24 -17.62
N SER A 14 25.07 -0.38 -18.77
CA SER A 14 24.02 0.43 -19.35
C SER A 14 22.76 0.56 -18.47
N ARG A 15 22.15 1.75 -18.54
CA ARG A 15 21.02 2.28 -17.76
C ARG A 15 19.75 1.37 -17.79
N PRO A 16 18.87 1.50 -16.80
CA PRO A 16 17.80 2.49 -16.97
C PRO A 16 17.95 3.64 -15.97
N LEU A 17 17.65 4.84 -16.43
CA LEU A 17 17.36 5.96 -15.55
C LEU A 17 16.10 5.57 -14.78
N HIS A 18 16.26 5.06 -13.57
CA HIS A 18 15.18 5.04 -12.60
C HIS A 18 14.70 6.48 -12.46
N SER A 19 13.53 6.78 -13.01
CA SER A 19 12.75 7.90 -12.49
C SER A 19 12.55 7.61 -11.01
N PRO A 20 13.02 8.46 -10.07
CA PRO A 20 12.79 8.26 -8.65
C PRO A 20 11.29 8.30 -8.30
N TYR A 21 10.44 8.67 -9.27
CA TYR A 21 9.00 8.56 -9.17
C TYR A 21 8.56 7.15 -9.54
N THR A 22 8.70 6.24 -8.58
CA THR A 22 7.80 5.08 -8.53
C THR A 22 6.37 5.64 -8.55
N LYS A 23 5.56 5.21 -9.52
CA LYS A 23 4.15 5.62 -9.59
C LYS A 23 3.43 4.96 -8.41
N VAL A 24 3.46 5.62 -7.26
CA VAL A 24 2.72 5.21 -6.07
C VAL A 24 1.23 5.29 -6.45
N SER A 25 0.52 4.17 -6.34
CA SER A 25 -0.91 4.12 -6.61
C SER A 25 -1.61 5.23 -5.81
N PRO A 26 -2.55 6.00 -6.40
CA PRO A 26 -3.25 7.08 -5.69
C PRO A 26 -3.86 6.63 -4.36
N ILE A 27 -4.28 5.37 -4.30
CA ILE A 27 -4.86 4.71 -3.13
C ILE A 27 -3.93 4.68 -1.90
N ILE A 28 -2.61 4.76 -2.09
CA ILE A 28 -1.61 4.76 -1.02
C ILE A 28 -1.38 6.19 -0.48
N ARG A 29 -1.85 7.22 -1.22
CA ARG A 29 -1.72 8.62 -0.81
C ARG A 29 -2.84 9.07 0.12
N ILE A 30 -3.90 8.27 0.25
CA ILE A 30 -5.02 8.56 1.15
C ILE A 30 -4.60 8.19 2.59
N PRO A 31 -4.84 9.06 3.59
CA PRO A 31 -4.61 8.71 4.98
C PRO A 31 -5.36 7.44 5.40
N CYS A 32 -4.80 6.70 6.36
CA CYS A 32 -5.38 5.44 6.79
C CYS A 32 -6.72 5.63 7.52
N GLU A 33 -6.91 6.77 8.18
CA GLU A 33 -8.15 7.17 8.83
C GLU A 33 -9.27 7.31 7.79
N ILE A 34 -9.02 8.09 6.74
CA ILE A 34 -9.99 8.32 5.66
C ILE A 34 -10.31 7.01 4.93
N THR A 35 -9.30 6.18 4.66
CA THR A 35 -9.53 4.87 4.04
C THR A 35 -10.36 3.96 4.94
N SER A 36 -10.17 4.01 6.26
CA SER A 36 -10.96 3.23 7.23
C SER A 36 -12.41 3.71 7.32
N GLU A 37 -12.66 5.02 7.25
CA GLU A 37 -14.01 5.59 7.16
C GLU A 37 -14.73 5.12 5.88
N ILE A 38 -14.05 5.17 4.73
CA ILE A 38 -14.59 4.63 3.46
C ILE A 38 -14.95 3.14 3.62
N PHE A 39 -14.12 2.35 4.28
CA PHE A 39 -14.38 0.93 4.50
C PHE A 39 -15.61 0.69 5.37
N GLN A 40 -15.85 1.52 6.40
CA GLN A 40 -17.04 1.44 7.24
C GLN A 40 -18.31 1.71 6.42
N HIS A 41 -18.27 2.67 5.49
CA HIS A 41 -19.38 2.94 4.58
C HIS A 41 -19.60 1.83 3.52
N CYS A 42 -18.66 0.90 3.35
CA CYS A 42 -18.84 -0.24 2.46
C CYS A 42 -19.54 -1.43 3.14
N LEU A 43 -19.73 -1.37 4.47
CA LEU A 43 -20.41 -2.43 5.21
C LEU A 43 -21.89 -2.49 4.80
N SER A 44 -22.44 -3.69 4.71
CA SER A 44 -23.89 -3.83 4.53
C SER A 44 -24.60 -3.30 5.76
N GLU A 45 -25.69 -2.55 5.57
CA GLU A 45 -26.55 -2.03 6.67
C GLU A 45 -27.12 -3.15 7.56
N ASN A 46 -27.07 -4.39 7.07
CA ASN A 46 -27.59 -5.54 7.78
C ASN A 46 -26.54 -6.07 8.76
N GLU A 47 -26.75 -5.81 10.06
CA GLU A 47 -25.83 -6.11 11.17
C GLU A 47 -25.45 -7.61 11.31
N PHE A 48 -26.18 -8.51 10.65
CA PHE A 48 -25.97 -9.97 10.71
C PHE A 48 -25.75 -10.63 9.35
N SER A 49 -25.27 -9.88 8.35
CA SER A 49 -24.90 -10.46 7.06
C SER A 49 -23.84 -11.55 7.22
N ARG A 50 -24.09 -12.74 6.65
CA ARG A 50 -23.08 -13.81 6.62
C ARG A 50 -21.81 -13.28 5.92
N PRO A 51 -20.61 -13.55 6.47
CA PRO A 51 -19.38 -13.12 5.83
C PRO A 51 -19.29 -13.72 4.44
N SER A 52 -19.13 -12.86 3.43
CA SER A 52 -19.03 -13.24 2.03
C SER A 52 -17.80 -12.62 1.40
N ILE A 53 -17.11 -13.37 0.55
CA ILE A 53 -16.00 -12.83 -0.24
C ILE A 53 -16.43 -11.72 -1.21
N LYS A 54 -17.74 -11.58 -1.45
CA LYS A 54 -18.36 -10.55 -2.29
C LYS A 54 -18.94 -9.37 -1.49
N SER A 55 -18.73 -9.33 -0.18
CA SER A 55 -19.15 -8.22 0.67
C SER A 55 -17.97 -7.68 1.48
N ALA A 56 -18.03 -6.42 1.87
CA ALA A 56 -17.11 -5.91 2.88
C ALA A 56 -17.33 -6.67 4.22
N PRO A 57 -16.28 -6.80 5.05
CA PRO A 57 -14.90 -6.32 4.85
C PRO A 57 -14.00 -7.25 4.01
N LEU A 58 -14.47 -8.44 3.63
CA LEU A 58 -13.65 -9.43 2.93
C LEU A 58 -13.32 -9.03 1.49
N GLN A 59 -14.27 -8.43 0.78
CA GLN A 59 -14.07 -7.96 -0.59
C GLN A 59 -12.95 -6.91 -0.67
N ILE A 60 -12.98 -5.90 0.18
CA ILE A 60 -11.99 -4.81 0.22
C ILE A 60 -10.61 -5.31 0.65
N SER A 61 -10.54 -6.32 1.53
CA SER A 61 -9.29 -6.95 1.99
C SER A 61 -8.53 -7.71 0.88
N ARG A 62 -9.14 -7.90 -0.29
CA ARG A 62 -8.56 -8.62 -1.43
C ARG A 62 -7.96 -7.72 -2.50
N VAL A 63 -8.14 -6.41 -2.42
CA VAL A 63 -7.66 -5.45 -3.43
C VAL A 63 -6.13 -5.37 -3.46
N CYS A 64 -5.50 -5.12 -2.31
CA CYS A 64 -4.04 -5.08 -2.18
C CYS A 64 -3.59 -5.44 -0.74
N SER A 65 -2.29 -5.65 -0.56
CA SER A 65 -1.71 -5.98 0.76
C SER A 65 -1.88 -4.86 1.78
N THR A 66 -1.80 -3.59 1.36
CA THR A 66 -2.02 -2.43 2.23
C THR A 66 -3.45 -2.37 2.75
N TRP A 67 -4.44 -2.56 1.87
CA TRP A 67 -5.86 -2.57 2.24
C TRP A 67 -6.20 -3.71 3.19
N ARG A 68 -5.64 -4.90 2.95
CA ARG A 68 -5.77 -6.03 3.86
C ARG A 68 -5.24 -5.71 5.26
N LYS A 69 -4.03 -5.16 5.34
CA LYS A 69 -3.42 -4.78 6.63
C LYS A 69 -4.27 -3.74 7.35
N LEU A 70 -4.81 -2.76 6.63
CA LEU A 70 -5.67 -1.75 7.21
C LEU A 70 -6.99 -2.34 7.71
N ALA A 71 -7.68 -3.14 6.90
CA ALA A 71 -8.96 -3.74 7.26
C ALA A 71 -8.86 -4.65 8.51
N ILE A 72 -7.78 -5.43 8.63
CA ILE A 72 -7.51 -6.24 9.83
C ILE A 72 -7.25 -5.36 11.07
N ARG A 73 -6.63 -4.18 10.88
CA ARG A 73 -6.32 -3.23 11.96
C ARG A 73 -7.48 -2.32 12.35
N THR A 74 -8.63 -2.43 11.69
CA THR A 74 -9.82 -1.61 11.96
C THR A 74 -10.92 -2.50 12.55
N PRO A 75 -11.00 -2.65 13.90
CA PRO A 75 -11.94 -3.55 14.55
C PRO A 75 -13.41 -3.29 14.21
N ARG A 76 -13.78 -2.04 13.90
CA ARG A 76 -15.16 -1.65 13.53
C ARG A 76 -15.68 -2.31 12.26
N LEU A 77 -14.82 -2.97 11.48
CA LEU A 77 -15.20 -3.66 10.25
C LEU A 77 -15.64 -5.11 10.46
N TRP A 78 -15.42 -5.67 11.66
CA TRP A 78 -15.65 -7.07 12.02
C TRP A 78 -16.67 -7.18 13.14
#